data_AF-W9SFS2-F1
#
_entry.id   AF-W9SFS2-F1
#
_cell.length_a   1.000
_cell.length_b   1.000
_cell.length_c   1.000
_cell.angle_alpha   90.00
_cell.angle_beta   90.00
_cell.angle_gamma   90.00
#
_symmetry.space_group_name_H-M   'P 1'
#
loop_
_entity.id
_entity.type
_entity.pdbx_description
1 polymer ?
#
loop_
_entity_poly.entity_id
_entity_poly.type
_entity_poly.pdbx_seq_one_letter_code
_entity_poly.pdbx_strand_id
1 'polypeptide(L)'
;MEEYPEEMRSPPVSLVAVAGCPELHQTVSTHLHSLQPPINSLALPDLSKISLLIASKPKDDQIPRPNPDGILKRDWLLKHRTKIPSVVAAFFSSDCVSGDPAQWLQLCSDLDNLKAVIRARNIRLVLVVVHSHSKDDITEDRMLALRKRAEMDSKYFVTFAQNDESELKQSLHRHDLLSFDLVLSSIFAELANTYYRDEGRRIKTRIEKKIYSSVELNVRYCFKVAVYAEFRRDWAEAIRFYEDAYHTLREMIGTSTRLPAIQRLVEIKTIAEQLHFKISTLLLHGGKIAEVVMWFRRHNASYTRLVGAPEAVFLHWEWMSRQFLVFAELLETSSATIQNISFLVGSAERSLTEWEFRPANYYQVSVSLP
;
A
#
# COMPACT_ATOMS: atom_id res chain seq x y z
N MET A 1 12.80 -16.34 -4.10
CA MET A 1 12.02 -15.13 -3.74
C MET A 1 10.88 -15.46 -2.78
N GLU A 2 10.46 -16.73 -2.68
CA GLU A 2 9.30 -17.18 -1.89
C GLU A 2 9.39 -16.87 -0.38
N GLU A 3 10.60 -16.70 0.15
CA GLU A 3 10.84 -16.34 1.55
C GLU A 3 10.42 -14.91 1.90
N TYR A 4 10.21 -14.03 0.91
CA TYR A 4 9.69 -12.69 1.18
C TYR A 4 8.18 -12.71 1.41
N PRO A 5 7.69 -11.92 2.38
CA PRO A 5 6.26 -11.67 2.52
C PRO A 5 5.65 -11.19 1.21
N GLU A 6 4.41 -11.62 0.93
CA GLU A 6 3.70 -11.27 -0.32
C GLU A 6 3.60 -9.76 -0.52
N GLU A 7 3.48 -9.02 0.57
CA GLU A 7 3.42 -7.56 0.58
C GLU A 7 4.71 -6.87 0.11
N MET A 8 5.83 -7.58 0.10
CA MET A 8 7.10 -7.06 -0.44
C MET A 8 7.21 -7.33 -1.93
N ARG A 9 6.74 -8.51 -2.38
CA ARG A 9 6.92 -9.03 -3.75
C ARG A 9 6.02 -8.39 -4.80
N SER A 10 4.84 -7.93 -4.40
CA SER A 10 3.87 -7.34 -5.32
C SER A 10 3.76 -5.83 -5.13
N PRO A 11 3.43 -5.05 -6.18
CA PRO A 11 3.15 -3.63 -6.03
C PRO A 11 1.93 -3.43 -5.11
N PRO A 12 1.92 -2.41 -4.25
CA PRO A 12 0.77 -2.14 -3.40
C PRO A 12 -0.42 -1.64 -4.24
N VAL A 13 -1.61 -2.13 -3.91
CA VAL A 13 -2.87 -1.75 -4.55
C VAL A 13 -3.80 -1.13 -3.52
N SER A 14 -4.60 -0.15 -3.96
CA SER A 14 -5.53 0.56 -3.07
C SER A 14 -6.53 -0.41 -2.44
N LEU A 15 -6.92 -0.12 -1.20
CA LEU A 15 -7.92 -0.90 -0.46
C LEU A 15 -9.13 -0.01 -0.16
N VAL A 16 -10.32 -0.46 -0.56
CA VAL A 16 -11.59 0.23 -0.31
C VAL A 16 -12.44 -0.65 0.59
N ALA A 17 -13.17 -0.06 1.53
CA ALA A 17 -14.20 -0.77 2.27
C ALA A 17 -15.57 -0.41 1.71
N VAL A 18 -16.37 -1.41 1.34
CA VAL A 18 -17.74 -1.26 0.88
C VAL A 18 -18.65 -1.74 2.00
N ALA A 19 -19.54 -0.87 2.48
CA ALA A 19 -20.35 -1.16 3.66
C ALA A 19 -21.82 -0.80 3.47
N GLY A 20 -22.72 -1.69 3.89
CA GLY A 20 -24.15 -1.61 3.58
C GLY A 20 -24.48 -2.21 2.20
N CYS A 21 -25.74 -2.54 1.95
CA CYS A 21 -26.23 -3.21 0.73
C CYS A 21 -25.39 -4.45 0.31
N PRO A 22 -25.37 -5.54 1.12
CA PRO A 22 -24.57 -6.75 0.85
C PRO A 22 -24.74 -7.37 -0.54
N GLU A 23 -25.94 -7.26 -1.10
CA GLU A 23 -26.30 -7.71 -2.44
C GLU A 23 -25.43 -7.10 -3.55
N LEU A 24 -24.86 -5.90 -3.36
CA LEU A 24 -23.99 -5.25 -4.33
C LEU A 24 -22.50 -5.56 -4.12
N HIS A 25 -22.12 -6.19 -3.00
CA HIS A 25 -20.70 -6.37 -2.65
C HIS A 25 -19.96 -7.20 -3.67
N GLN A 26 -20.54 -8.31 -4.13
CA GLN A 26 -19.87 -9.19 -5.08
C GLN A 26 -19.65 -8.49 -6.43
N THR A 27 -20.66 -7.78 -6.93
CA THR A 27 -20.61 -7.04 -8.20
C THR A 27 -19.53 -5.95 -8.15
N VAL A 28 -19.59 -5.09 -7.14
CA VAL A 28 -18.61 -4.00 -6.96
C VAL A 28 -17.21 -4.57 -6.78
N SER A 29 -17.04 -5.59 -5.92
CA SER A 29 -15.72 -6.20 -5.68
C SER A 29 -15.14 -6.80 -6.95
N THR A 30 -15.95 -7.50 -7.74
CA THR A 30 -15.52 -8.11 -9.02
C THR A 30 -15.11 -7.03 -10.02
N HIS A 31 -15.88 -5.95 -10.13
CA HIS A 31 -15.54 -4.82 -10.98
C HIS A 31 -14.21 -4.19 -10.57
N LEU A 32 -14.04 -3.85 -9.29
CA LEU A 32 -12.83 -3.22 -8.76
C LEU A 32 -11.58 -4.08 -8.95
N HIS A 33 -11.70 -5.40 -8.82
CA HIS A 33 -10.60 -6.33 -9.08
C HIS A 33 -10.26 -6.48 -10.57
N SER A 34 -11.20 -6.18 -11.47
CA SER A 34 -10.96 -6.23 -12.92
C SER A 34 -10.22 -5.01 -13.48
N LEU A 35 -10.10 -3.93 -12.70
CA LEU A 35 -9.41 -2.70 -13.09
C LEU A 35 -7.90 -2.92 -13.28
N GLN A 36 -7.25 -1.99 -13.99
CA GLN A 36 -5.79 -1.91 -14.09
C GLN A 36 -5.30 -0.50 -13.68
N PRO A 37 -4.75 -0.29 -12.46
CA PRO A 37 -4.53 -1.29 -11.40
C PRO A 37 -5.84 -1.83 -10.80
N PRO A 38 -5.82 -3.05 -10.27
CA PRO A 38 -6.92 -3.54 -9.46
C PRO A 38 -7.02 -2.73 -8.17
N ILE A 39 -8.24 -2.61 -7.66
CA ILE A 39 -8.54 -2.06 -6.33
C ILE A 39 -9.06 -3.21 -5.48
N ASN A 40 -8.40 -3.46 -4.34
CA ASN A 40 -8.87 -4.45 -3.38
C ASN A 40 -10.05 -3.89 -2.60
N SER A 41 -10.97 -4.78 -2.21
CA SER A 41 -12.17 -4.40 -1.47
C SER A 41 -12.34 -5.22 -0.18
N LEU A 42 -12.88 -4.57 0.85
CA LEU A 42 -13.39 -5.19 2.06
C LEU A 42 -14.91 -5.05 2.06
N ALA A 43 -15.61 -6.16 1.91
CA ALA A 43 -17.07 -6.22 1.98
C ALA A 43 -17.53 -6.28 3.46
N LEU A 44 -18.31 -5.30 3.90
CA LEU A 44 -18.80 -5.18 5.27
C LEU A 44 -20.32 -5.12 5.29
N PRO A 45 -21.00 -6.07 5.97
CA PRO A 45 -22.46 -6.14 5.91
C PRO A 45 -23.12 -4.90 6.54
N ASP A 46 -22.48 -4.28 7.52
CA ASP A 46 -22.97 -3.08 8.20
C ASP A 46 -21.84 -2.06 8.44
N LEU A 47 -22.25 -0.82 8.76
CA LEU A 47 -21.34 0.30 9.06
C LEU A 47 -20.66 0.19 10.43
N SER A 48 -21.27 -0.47 11.41
CA SER A 48 -20.69 -0.72 12.74
C SER A 48 -19.40 -1.57 12.68
N LYS A 49 -19.28 -2.49 11.71
CA LYS A 49 -18.07 -3.32 11.50
C LYS A 49 -16.85 -2.50 11.09
N ILE A 50 -17.05 -1.31 10.51
CA ILE A 50 -15.97 -0.40 10.14
C ILE A 50 -15.18 0.02 11.40
N SER A 51 -15.87 0.26 12.50
CA SER A 51 -15.26 0.59 13.79
C SER A 51 -14.29 -0.49 14.25
N LEU A 52 -14.65 -1.78 14.10
CA LEU A 52 -13.81 -2.90 14.50
C LEU A 52 -12.53 -3.01 13.65
N LEU A 53 -12.59 -2.65 12.38
CA LEU A 53 -11.45 -2.68 11.46
C LEU A 53 -10.50 -1.50 11.67
N ILE A 54 -11.07 -0.31 11.87
CA ILE A 54 -10.32 0.95 11.87
C ILE A 54 -9.83 1.30 13.28
N ALA A 55 -10.51 0.80 14.32
CA ALA A 55 -10.15 1.02 15.72
C ALA A 55 -8.65 0.86 15.91
N SER A 56 -8.02 1.95 16.35
CA SER A 56 -6.72 1.82 16.99
C SER A 56 -6.93 0.89 18.17
N LYS A 57 -6.10 -0.15 18.33
CA LYS A 57 -5.88 -0.69 19.68
C LYS A 57 -5.67 0.55 20.58
N PRO A 58 -6.33 0.63 21.75
CA PRO A 58 -6.01 1.68 22.69
C PRO A 58 -4.49 1.66 22.82
N LYS A 59 -3.86 2.82 22.62
CA LYS A 59 -2.50 2.96 23.10
C LYS A 59 -2.63 2.59 24.57
N ASP A 60 -1.92 1.56 25.03
CA ASP A 60 -1.64 1.42 26.45
C ASP A 60 -0.96 2.73 26.84
N ASP A 61 -1.77 3.70 27.26
CA ASP A 61 -1.36 5.00 27.76
C ASP A 61 -0.89 4.77 29.19
N GLN A 62 0.21 4.06 29.34
CA GLN A 62 1.09 4.16 30.50
C GLN A 62 2.54 4.06 29.99
N ILE A 63 3.19 5.24 29.99
CA ILE A 63 4.59 5.51 29.64
C ILE A 63 4.84 5.71 28.13
N PRO A 64 5.13 6.95 27.69
CA PRO A 64 5.75 7.19 26.40
C PRO A 64 7.08 6.44 26.39
N ARG A 65 7.18 5.32 25.67
CA ARG A 65 8.48 4.67 25.47
C ARG A 65 9.33 5.64 24.65
N PRO A 66 10.45 6.16 25.20
CA PRO A 66 11.25 7.17 24.52
C PRO A 66 11.85 6.64 23.21
N ASN A 67 11.99 5.31 23.09
CA ASN A 67 12.58 4.63 21.96
C ASN A 67 11.62 3.57 21.39
N PRO A 68 11.54 3.44 20.06
CA PRO A 68 10.76 2.38 19.44
C PRO A 68 11.40 1.02 19.64
N ASP A 69 10.56 -0.01 19.82
CA ASP A 69 10.97 -1.43 19.76
C ASP A 69 11.32 -1.76 18.30
N GLY A 70 12.60 -1.61 17.94
CA GLY A 70 13.16 -1.89 16.62
C GLY A 70 13.01 -0.79 15.56
N ILE A 71 13.50 -1.06 14.34
CA ILE A 71 13.55 -0.13 13.20
C ILE A 71 12.20 -0.10 12.47
N LEU A 72 11.73 -1.21 11.90
CA LEU A 72 10.43 -1.30 11.23
C LEU A 72 9.46 -2.19 12.03
N LYS A 73 8.18 -1.82 12.01
CA LYS A 73 7.14 -2.69 12.57
C LYS A 73 6.78 -3.76 11.54
N ARG A 74 6.95 -5.04 11.90
CA ARG A 74 6.73 -6.20 11.02
C ARG A 74 5.43 -6.13 10.23
N ASP A 75 4.29 -5.96 10.91
CA ASP A 75 2.98 -6.04 10.25
C ASP A 75 2.50 -4.70 9.67
N TRP A 76 3.34 -3.66 9.66
CA TRP A 76 2.88 -2.33 9.22
C TRP A 76 2.48 -2.33 7.76
N LEU A 77 3.28 -2.93 6.88
CA LEU A 77 3.02 -2.97 5.44
C LEU A 77 1.80 -3.86 5.15
N LEU A 78 1.76 -5.08 5.69
CA LEU A 78 0.62 -5.99 5.60
C LEU A 78 -0.69 -5.30 6.03
N LYS A 79 -0.67 -4.59 7.17
CA LYS A 79 -1.83 -3.88 7.69
C LYS A 79 -2.35 -2.81 6.71
N HIS A 80 -1.46 -2.04 6.09
CA HIS A 80 -1.87 -0.96 5.16
C HIS A 80 -2.27 -1.48 3.78
N ARG A 81 -1.93 -2.74 3.46
CA ARG A 81 -2.36 -3.40 2.21
C ARG A 81 -3.66 -4.19 2.33
N THR A 82 -4.00 -4.66 3.54
CA THR A 82 -5.08 -5.66 3.72
C THR A 82 -6.12 -5.30 4.77
N LYS A 83 -5.85 -4.35 5.68
CA LYS A 83 -6.73 -4.08 6.83
C LYS A 83 -7.22 -2.64 6.93
N ILE A 84 -6.39 -1.65 6.57
CA ILE A 84 -6.77 -0.23 6.64
C ILE A 84 -7.16 0.23 5.24
N PRO A 85 -8.45 0.51 4.97
CA PRO A 85 -8.88 1.03 3.69
C PRO A 85 -8.46 2.50 3.54
N SER A 86 -8.16 2.93 2.31
CA SER A 86 -7.96 4.35 1.96
C SER A 86 -9.29 5.09 1.75
N VAL A 87 -10.34 4.36 1.37
CA VAL A 87 -11.69 4.89 1.11
C VAL A 87 -12.73 3.97 1.72
N VAL A 88 -13.77 4.53 2.31
CA VAL A 88 -14.99 3.83 2.70
C VAL A 88 -16.10 4.30 1.77
N ALA A 89 -16.81 3.35 1.15
CA ALA A 89 -18.04 3.58 0.43
C ALA A 89 -19.21 3.07 1.28
N ALA A 90 -20.04 3.99 1.77
CA ALA A 90 -21.22 3.67 2.55
C ALA A 90 -22.45 3.66 1.64
N PHE A 91 -23.06 2.48 1.52
CA PHE A 91 -24.23 2.22 0.72
C PHE A 91 -25.47 2.26 1.61
N PHE A 92 -26.43 3.10 1.24
CA PHE A 92 -27.72 3.23 1.90
C PHE A 92 -28.83 2.88 0.91
N SER A 93 -29.71 1.94 1.29
CA SER A 93 -30.94 1.69 0.53
C SER A 93 -31.83 2.94 0.54
N SER A 94 -32.54 3.17 -0.56
CA SER A 94 -33.60 4.16 -0.71
C SER A 94 -34.60 4.06 0.42
N ASP A 95 -34.95 2.86 0.89
CA ASP A 95 -35.87 2.61 2.00
C ASP A 95 -35.38 3.25 3.30
N CYS A 96 -34.06 3.22 3.56
CA CYS A 96 -33.49 3.83 4.76
C CYS A 96 -33.48 5.36 4.67
N VAL A 97 -33.37 5.91 3.46
CA VAL A 97 -33.34 7.36 3.21
C VAL A 97 -34.76 7.93 3.17
N SER A 98 -35.71 7.22 2.55
CA SER A 98 -37.11 7.59 2.40
C SER A 98 -38.00 7.10 3.55
N GLY A 99 -37.42 6.37 4.49
CA GLY A 99 -38.10 5.75 5.63
C GLY A 99 -38.77 6.71 6.60
N ASP A 100 -39.31 6.14 7.67
CA ASP A 100 -39.95 6.91 8.74
C ASP A 100 -38.93 7.79 9.51
N PRO A 101 -39.38 8.72 10.38
CA PRO A 101 -38.46 9.56 11.16
C PRO A 101 -37.47 8.78 12.03
N ALA A 102 -37.80 7.58 12.50
CA ALA A 102 -36.90 6.77 13.31
C ALA A 102 -35.78 6.15 12.46
N GLN A 103 -36.11 5.63 11.28
CA GLN A 103 -35.15 5.13 10.29
C GLN A 103 -34.20 6.25 9.82
N TRP A 104 -34.73 7.45 9.56
CA TRP A 104 -33.93 8.62 9.22
C TRP A 104 -32.95 9.02 10.34
N LEU A 105 -33.41 9.02 11.59
CA LEU A 105 -32.56 9.30 12.75
C LEU A 105 -31.46 8.26 12.92
N GLN A 106 -31.77 6.98 12.71
CA GLN A 106 -30.78 5.90 12.76
C GLN A 106 -29.72 6.07 11.67
N LEU A 107 -30.13 6.36 10.43
CA LEU A 107 -29.22 6.64 9.31
C LEU A 107 -28.30 7.83 9.61
N CYS A 108 -28.83 8.92 10.17
CA CYS A 108 -28.03 10.06 10.58
C CYS A 108 -26.99 9.68 11.63
N SER A 109 -27.40 8.91 12.65
CA SER A 109 -26.51 8.42 13.71
C SER A 109 -25.39 7.54 13.15
N ASP A 110 -25.72 6.61 12.24
CA ASP A 110 -24.75 5.72 11.63
C ASP A 110 -23.75 6.48 10.75
N LEU A 111 -24.21 7.48 10.00
CA LEU A 111 -23.34 8.36 9.23
C LEU A 111 -22.41 9.18 10.12
N ASP A 112 -22.88 9.74 11.22
CA ASP A 112 -22.05 10.52 12.14
C ASP A 112 -21.01 9.65 12.87
N ASN A 113 -21.42 8.46 13.31
CA ASN A 113 -20.51 7.47 13.88
C ASN A 113 -19.44 7.06 12.87
N LEU A 114 -19.84 6.82 11.62
CA LEU A 114 -18.90 6.53 10.54
C LEU A 114 -17.90 7.67 10.34
N LYS A 115 -18.38 8.92 10.19
CA LYS A 115 -17.53 10.10 10.05
C LYS A 115 -16.52 10.21 11.20
N ALA A 116 -16.96 9.98 12.45
CA ALA A 116 -16.08 10.05 13.61
C ALA A 116 -14.94 9.01 13.52
N VAL A 117 -15.24 7.79 13.11
CA VAL A 117 -14.26 6.69 12.99
C VAL A 117 -13.24 6.94 11.88
N ILE A 118 -13.69 7.34 10.68
CA ILE A 118 -12.80 7.52 9.52
C ILE A 118 -11.89 8.75 9.66
N ARG A 119 -12.37 9.82 10.33
CA ARG A 119 -11.63 11.08 10.48
C ARG A 119 -10.34 10.91 11.28
N ALA A 120 -10.34 10.02 12.28
CA ALA A 120 -9.15 9.70 13.08
C ALA A 120 -7.99 9.09 12.27
N ARG A 121 -8.29 8.51 11.11
CA ARG A 121 -7.33 7.89 10.20
C ARG A 121 -7.19 8.63 8.87
N ASN A 122 -7.85 9.78 8.71
CA ASN A 122 -7.90 10.53 7.45
C ASN A 122 -8.49 9.73 6.26
N ILE A 123 -9.30 8.70 6.55
CA ILE A 123 -9.91 7.85 5.51
C ILE A 123 -10.99 8.63 4.77
N ARG A 124 -11.07 8.44 3.46
CA ARG A 124 -12.02 9.15 2.58
C ARG A 124 -13.38 8.47 2.57
N LEU A 125 -14.44 9.24 2.35
CA LEU A 125 -15.82 8.76 2.35
C LEU A 125 -16.46 8.99 0.97
N VAL A 126 -17.16 7.97 0.49
CA VAL A 126 -18.10 8.04 -0.62
C VAL A 126 -19.46 7.59 -0.10
N LEU A 127 -20.52 8.29 -0.47
CA LEU A 127 -21.89 7.90 -0.17
C LEU A 127 -22.57 7.41 -1.43
N VAL A 128 -23.19 6.24 -1.34
CA VAL A 128 -23.96 5.64 -2.43
C VAL A 128 -25.39 5.42 -1.95
N VAL A 129 -26.37 6.00 -2.63
CA VAL A 129 -27.79 5.73 -2.38
C VAL A 129 -28.30 4.76 -3.43
N VAL A 130 -28.74 3.58 -3.00
CA VAL A 130 -29.20 2.47 -3.83
C VAL A 130 -30.72 2.49 -3.87
N HIS A 131 -31.31 2.67 -5.05
CA HIS A 131 -32.76 2.60 -5.24
C HIS A 131 -33.15 1.16 -5.51
N SER A 132 -33.91 0.56 -4.61
CA SER A 132 -34.45 -0.80 -4.72
C SER A 132 -35.42 -0.95 -5.89
N HIS A 133 -36.14 0.12 -6.24
CA HIS A 133 -37.11 0.13 -7.33
C HIS A 133 -37.01 1.41 -8.18
N SER A 134 -37.33 1.31 -9.48
CA SER A 134 -37.34 2.44 -10.42
C SER A 134 -38.35 3.56 -10.09
N LYS A 135 -39.19 3.34 -9.06
CA LYS A 135 -40.20 4.30 -8.54
C LYS A 135 -39.90 4.77 -7.12
N ASP A 136 -38.70 4.53 -6.58
CA ASP A 136 -38.33 5.04 -5.26
C ASP A 136 -38.19 6.57 -5.32
N ASP A 137 -39.29 7.28 -5.06
CA ASP A 137 -39.33 8.73 -4.98
C ASP A 137 -38.68 9.21 -3.67
N ILE A 138 -37.35 9.22 -3.64
CA ILE A 138 -36.63 9.94 -2.58
C ILE A 138 -36.77 11.44 -2.86
N THR A 139 -37.36 12.17 -1.93
CA THR A 139 -37.52 13.62 -2.07
C THR A 139 -36.15 14.31 -2.20
N GLU A 140 -36.03 15.28 -3.11
CA GLU A 140 -34.82 16.11 -3.28
C GLU A 140 -34.38 16.75 -1.95
N ASP A 141 -35.32 17.15 -1.09
CA ASP A 141 -35.04 17.69 0.23
C ASP A 141 -34.32 16.69 1.15
N ARG A 142 -34.68 15.40 1.08
CA ARG A 142 -34.00 14.35 1.86
C ARG A 142 -32.60 14.08 1.32
N MET A 143 -32.44 14.03 0.00
CA MET A 143 -31.13 13.90 -0.63
C MET A 143 -30.22 15.08 -0.30
N LEU A 144 -30.76 16.30 -0.30
CA LEU A 144 -30.06 17.52 0.10
C LEU A 144 -29.70 17.50 1.59
N ALA A 145 -30.61 17.05 2.46
CA ALA A 145 -30.36 16.94 3.89
C ALA A 145 -29.25 15.92 4.19
N LEU A 146 -29.27 14.76 3.53
CA LEU A 146 -28.24 13.73 3.66
C LEU A 146 -26.88 14.26 3.18
N ARG A 147 -26.83 14.90 2.00
CA ARG A 147 -25.61 15.50 1.47
C ARG A 147 -25.05 16.57 2.39
N LYS A 148 -25.90 17.45 2.94
CA LYS A 148 -25.49 18.48 3.91
C LYS A 148 -24.92 17.86 5.18
N ARG A 149 -25.53 16.80 5.71
CA ARG A 149 -25.03 16.12 6.92
C ARG A 149 -23.74 15.36 6.69
N ALA A 150 -23.53 14.86 5.47
CA ALA A 150 -22.30 14.18 5.08
C ALA A 150 -21.08 15.10 4.99
N GLU A 151 -21.28 16.42 4.84
CA GLU A 151 -20.20 17.42 4.70
C GLU A 151 -19.21 17.07 3.56
N MET A 152 -19.73 16.53 2.45
CA MET A 152 -18.92 16.11 1.31
C MET A 152 -19.26 16.87 0.02
N ASP A 153 -18.30 16.88 -0.89
CA ASP A 153 -18.49 17.37 -2.26
C ASP A 153 -19.57 16.53 -2.98
N SER A 154 -20.39 17.16 -3.81
CA SER A 154 -21.46 16.50 -4.55
C SER A 154 -20.94 15.37 -5.43
N LYS A 155 -19.69 15.42 -5.90
CA LYS A 155 -19.09 14.36 -6.71
C LYS A 155 -18.85 13.04 -5.96
N TYR A 156 -18.81 13.07 -4.63
CA TYR A 156 -18.63 11.86 -3.80
C TYR A 156 -19.95 11.30 -3.27
N PHE A 157 -21.06 11.90 -3.70
CA PHE A 157 -22.41 11.46 -3.42
C PHE A 157 -22.99 10.88 -4.71
N VAL A 158 -23.14 9.57 -4.78
CA VAL A 158 -23.54 8.82 -5.97
C VAL A 158 -24.91 8.20 -5.75
N THR A 159 -25.77 8.24 -6.75
CA THR A 159 -27.04 7.51 -6.78
C THR A 159 -26.93 6.33 -7.73
N PHE A 160 -27.45 5.19 -7.31
CA PHE A 160 -27.50 3.96 -8.08
C PHE A 160 -28.93 3.44 -8.09
N ALA A 161 -29.43 2.99 -9.24
CA ALA A 161 -30.72 2.35 -9.36
C ALA A 161 -30.52 0.85 -9.59
N GLN A 162 -30.98 0.03 -8.65
CA GLN A 162 -30.94 -1.42 -8.71
C GLN A 162 -32.21 -1.89 -9.43
N ASN A 163 -32.06 -2.50 -10.60
CA ASN A 163 -33.20 -3.00 -11.39
C ASN A 163 -33.32 -4.53 -11.27
N ASP A 164 -34.55 -5.03 -11.32
CA ASP A 164 -34.88 -6.46 -11.25
C ASP A 164 -34.23 -7.30 -12.37
N GLU A 165 -33.89 -8.56 -12.07
CA GLU A 165 -33.23 -9.52 -12.98
C GLU A 165 -33.93 -9.68 -14.35
N SER A 166 -35.23 -9.39 -14.45
CA SER A 166 -36.00 -9.46 -15.70
C SER A 166 -35.68 -8.34 -16.70
N GLU A 167 -35.16 -7.20 -16.24
CA GLU A 167 -34.86 -6.03 -17.08
C GLU A 167 -33.41 -5.99 -17.58
N LEU A 168 -32.53 -6.86 -17.04
CA LEU A 168 -31.09 -6.94 -17.35
C LEU A 168 -30.76 -7.25 -18.82
N LYS A 169 -31.76 -7.57 -19.65
CA LYS A 169 -31.60 -7.96 -21.06
C LYS A 169 -31.59 -6.80 -22.06
N GLN A 170 -31.88 -5.56 -21.64
CA GLN A 170 -31.82 -4.39 -22.54
C GLN A 170 -30.44 -3.73 -22.53
N SER A 171 -29.94 -3.36 -23.72
CA SER A 171 -28.60 -2.77 -23.95
C SER A 171 -28.37 -1.43 -23.22
N LEU A 172 -29.45 -0.69 -22.94
CA LEU A 172 -29.41 0.57 -22.19
C LEU A 172 -28.97 0.37 -20.73
N HIS A 173 -29.36 -0.74 -20.09
CA HIS A 173 -29.02 -0.99 -18.68
C HIS A 173 -27.60 -1.51 -18.48
N ARG A 174 -27.03 -2.22 -19.47
CA ARG A 174 -25.59 -2.50 -19.48
C ARG A 174 -24.81 -1.19 -19.53
N HIS A 175 -25.29 -0.19 -20.26
CA HIS A 175 -24.66 1.13 -20.30
C HIS A 175 -24.78 1.88 -18.95
N ASP A 176 -25.92 1.79 -18.25
CA ASP A 176 -26.09 2.42 -16.93
C ASP A 176 -25.22 1.77 -15.84
N LEU A 177 -25.16 0.43 -15.79
CA LEU A 177 -24.26 -0.29 -14.89
C LEU A 177 -22.78 0.00 -15.20
N LEU A 178 -22.40 -0.03 -16.48
CA LEU A 178 -21.05 0.36 -16.91
C LEU A 178 -20.75 1.81 -16.52
N SER A 179 -21.73 2.72 -16.60
CA SER A 179 -21.56 4.12 -16.21
C SER A 179 -21.35 4.29 -14.70
N PHE A 180 -22.11 3.57 -13.87
CA PHE A 180 -21.96 3.58 -12.41
C PHE A 180 -20.59 3.03 -11.99
N ASP A 181 -20.23 1.85 -12.50
CA ASP A 181 -18.97 1.19 -12.22
C ASP A 181 -17.75 2.06 -12.60
N LEU A 182 -17.80 2.71 -13.77
CA LEU A 182 -16.75 3.64 -14.22
C LEU A 182 -16.64 4.87 -13.32
N VAL A 183 -17.78 5.49 -12.96
CA VAL A 183 -17.81 6.66 -12.08
C VAL A 183 -17.27 6.30 -10.70
N LEU A 184 -17.73 5.20 -10.12
CA LEU A 184 -17.35 4.74 -8.79
C LEU A 184 -15.85 4.41 -8.73
N SER A 185 -15.33 3.69 -9.74
CA SER A 185 -13.92 3.35 -9.85
C SER A 185 -13.02 4.58 -9.99
N SER A 186 -13.45 5.58 -10.78
CA SER A 186 -12.75 6.86 -10.92
C SER A 186 -12.68 7.61 -9.59
N ILE A 187 -13.81 7.71 -8.88
CA ILE A 187 -13.88 8.34 -7.55
C ILE A 187 -12.97 7.62 -6.55
N PHE A 188 -13.01 6.29 -6.50
CA PHE A 188 -12.18 5.51 -5.59
C PHE A 188 -10.69 5.69 -5.87
N ALA A 189 -10.29 5.68 -7.15
CA ALA A 189 -8.90 5.92 -7.52
C ALA A 189 -8.44 7.33 -7.11
N GLU A 190 -9.26 8.36 -7.34
CA GLU A 190 -8.97 9.75 -6.97
C GLU A 190 -8.81 9.91 -5.45
N LEU A 191 -9.78 9.40 -4.68
CA LEU A 191 -9.79 9.49 -3.23
C LEU A 191 -8.67 8.67 -2.59
N ALA A 192 -8.38 7.48 -3.11
CA ALA A 192 -7.26 6.67 -2.65
C ALA A 192 -5.93 7.39 -2.89
N ASN A 193 -5.73 7.97 -4.09
CA ASN A 193 -4.52 8.75 -4.37
C ASN A 193 -4.36 9.92 -3.41
N THR A 194 -5.46 10.64 -3.14
CA THR A 194 -5.48 11.75 -2.18
C THR A 194 -5.14 11.30 -0.76
N TYR A 195 -5.71 10.19 -0.29
CA TYR A 195 -5.39 9.60 1.01
C TYR A 195 -3.88 9.32 1.15
N TYR A 196 -3.29 8.58 0.20
CA TYR A 196 -1.88 8.22 0.27
C TYR A 196 -0.94 9.42 0.11
N ARG A 197 -1.36 10.42 -0.67
CA ARG A 197 -0.61 11.69 -0.82
C ARG A 197 -0.55 12.44 0.51
N ASP A 198 -1.68 12.53 1.21
CA ASP A 198 -1.77 13.29 2.45
C ASP A 198 -1.06 12.57 3.61
N GLU A 199 -1.18 11.24 3.72
CA GLU A 199 -0.42 10.47 4.71
C GLU A 199 1.09 10.52 4.43
N GLY A 200 1.50 10.41 3.17
CA GLY A 200 2.90 10.58 2.75
C GLY A 200 3.43 11.97 3.12
N ARG A 201 2.69 13.03 2.78
CA ARG A 201 3.05 14.42 3.11
C ARG A 201 3.18 14.62 4.62
N ARG A 202 2.25 14.10 5.42
CA ARG A 202 2.27 14.23 6.89
C ARG A 202 3.54 13.66 7.50
N ILE A 203 3.99 12.50 7.02
CA ILE A 203 5.22 11.88 7.50
C ILE A 203 6.45 12.61 6.95
N LYS A 204 6.45 12.99 5.67
CA LYS A 204 7.52 13.76 5.02
C LYS A 204 7.84 15.05 5.76
N THR A 205 6.82 15.82 6.17
CA THR A 205 7.01 17.05 6.97
C THR A 205 7.71 16.77 8.31
N ARG A 206 7.53 15.59 8.92
CA ARG A 206 8.26 15.22 10.15
C ARG A 206 9.73 14.95 9.86
N ILE A 207 10.07 14.37 8.72
CA ILE A 207 11.44 14.14 8.28
C ILE A 207 12.14 15.49 8.05
N GLU A 208 11.52 16.38 7.26
CA GLU A 208 12.05 17.70 6.91
C GLU A 208 12.29 18.58 8.14
N LYS A 209 11.34 18.56 9.09
CA LYS A 209 11.46 19.29 10.37
C LYS A 209 12.33 18.56 11.41
N LYS A 210 12.91 17.41 11.06
CA LYS A 210 13.69 16.54 11.97
C LYS A 210 12.94 16.19 13.27
N ILE A 211 11.63 16.01 13.20
CA ILE A 211 10.75 15.65 14.32
C ILE A 211 10.78 14.12 14.50
N TYR A 212 11.90 13.60 14.99
CA TYR A 212 12.08 12.21 15.39
C TYR A 212 13.10 12.11 16.53
N SER A 213 12.83 11.25 17.51
CA SER A 213 13.71 11.07 18.68
C SER A 213 14.92 10.17 18.42
N SER A 214 15.00 9.52 17.25
CA SER A 214 16.08 8.58 16.94
C SER A 214 16.26 8.36 15.44
N VAL A 215 17.45 7.92 15.04
CA VAL A 215 17.77 7.62 13.64
C VAL A 215 16.94 6.43 13.13
N GLU A 216 16.61 5.45 13.99
CA GLU A 216 15.68 4.36 13.66
C GLU A 216 14.32 4.89 13.16
N LEU A 217 13.81 5.95 13.78
CA LEU A 217 12.55 6.56 13.38
C LEU A 217 12.67 7.29 12.04
N ASN A 218 13.84 7.86 11.72
CA ASN A 218 14.07 8.45 10.42
C ASN A 218 14.02 7.38 9.31
N VAL A 219 14.75 6.27 9.47
CA VAL A 219 14.68 5.11 8.54
C VAL A 219 13.24 4.64 8.35
N ARG A 220 12.50 4.51 9.46
CA ARG A 220 11.08 4.13 9.44
C ARG A 220 10.20 5.13 8.69
N TYR A 221 10.42 6.43 8.87
CA TYR A 221 9.63 7.45 8.19
C TYR A 221 9.93 7.49 6.70
N CYS A 222 11.20 7.42 6.29
CA CYS A 222 11.58 7.32 4.88
C CYS A 222 10.94 6.09 4.23
N PHE A 223 11.02 4.92 4.87
CA PHE A 223 10.34 3.70 4.38
C PHE A 223 8.84 3.91 4.17
N LYS A 224 8.15 4.53 5.13
CA LYS A 224 6.70 4.76 5.01
C LYS A 224 6.34 5.73 3.89
N VAL A 225 7.11 6.81 3.72
CA VAL A 225 6.86 7.76 2.63
C VAL A 225 7.09 7.08 1.28
N ALA A 226 8.13 6.26 1.16
CA ALA A 226 8.38 5.47 -0.04
C ALA A 226 7.22 4.52 -0.38
N VAL A 227 6.69 3.79 0.61
CA VAL A 227 5.50 2.93 0.43
C VAL A 227 4.29 3.74 -0.03
N TYR A 228 4.02 4.91 0.56
CA TYR A 228 2.92 5.76 0.12
C TYR A 228 3.12 6.35 -1.27
N ALA A 229 4.35 6.56 -1.71
CA ALA A 229 4.67 6.90 -3.09
C ALA A 229 4.42 5.71 -4.04
N GLU A 230 4.75 4.47 -3.65
CA GLU A 230 4.40 3.27 -4.43
C GLU A 230 2.88 3.13 -4.62
N PHE A 231 2.06 3.34 -3.58
CA PHE A 231 0.59 3.31 -3.71
C PHE A 231 0.07 4.35 -4.72
N ARG A 232 0.79 5.45 -4.89
CA ARG A 232 0.48 6.50 -5.88
C ARG A 232 1.16 6.28 -7.24
N ARG A 233 1.96 5.22 -7.38
CA ARG A 233 2.81 4.95 -8.55
C ARG A 233 3.80 6.08 -8.85
N ASP A 234 4.19 6.83 -7.82
CA ASP A 234 5.25 7.83 -7.91
C ASP A 234 6.60 7.13 -7.68
N TRP A 235 7.07 6.43 -8.71
CA TRP A 235 8.26 5.57 -8.63
C TRP A 235 9.52 6.36 -8.30
N ALA A 236 9.63 7.60 -8.79
CA ALA A 236 10.76 8.47 -8.52
C ALA A 236 10.83 8.86 -7.04
N GLU A 237 9.71 9.29 -6.44
CA GLU A 237 9.67 9.60 -5.01
C GLU A 237 9.87 8.34 -4.15
N ALA A 238 9.32 7.19 -4.58
CA ALA A 238 9.49 5.91 -3.88
C ALA A 238 10.97 5.49 -3.81
N ILE A 239 11.67 5.45 -4.95
CA ILE A 239 13.10 5.11 -5.01
C ILE A 239 13.91 6.05 -4.14
N ARG A 240 13.71 7.38 -4.28
CA ARG A 240 14.47 8.39 -3.53
C ARG A 240 14.35 8.18 -2.02
N PHE A 241 13.15 7.94 -1.51
CA PHE A 241 12.97 7.73 -0.06
C PHE A 241 13.44 6.34 0.41
N TYR A 242 13.40 5.31 -0.43
CA TYR A 242 14.04 4.04 -0.09
C TYR A 242 15.56 4.17 -0.02
N GLU A 243 16.17 4.91 -0.93
CA GLU A 243 17.61 5.22 -0.89
C GLU A 243 17.96 6.04 0.36
N ASP A 244 17.19 7.10 0.68
CA ASP A 244 17.38 7.89 1.91
C ASP A 244 17.32 6.99 3.16
N ALA A 245 16.35 6.06 3.22
CA ALA A 245 16.22 5.10 4.32
C ALA A 245 17.45 4.17 4.40
N TYR A 246 17.94 3.70 3.24
CA TYR A 246 19.08 2.79 3.16
C TYR A 246 20.39 3.46 3.56
N HIS A 247 20.62 4.69 3.10
CA HIS A 247 21.78 5.49 3.49
C HIS A 247 21.77 5.81 4.98
N THR A 248 20.64 6.26 5.50
CA THR A 248 20.45 6.50 6.94
C THR A 248 20.70 5.23 7.74
N LEU A 249 20.20 4.07 7.29
CA LEU A 249 20.43 2.78 7.94
C LEU A 249 21.93 2.39 7.97
N ARG A 250 22.67 2.70 6.92
CA ARG A 250 24.13 2.43 6.88
C ARG A 250 24.91 3.29 7.84
N GLU A 251 24.53 4.57 8.01
CA GLU A 251 25.14 5.46 9.01
C GLU A 251 24.92 4.97 10.45
N MET A 252 23.89 4.14 10.68
CA MET A 252 23.61 3.56 11.99
C MET A 252 24.50 2.36 12.35
N ILE A 253 25.25 1.80 11.40
CA ILE A 253 26.13 0.66 11.66
C ILE A 253 27.24 1.15 12.61
N GLY A 254 27.32 0.55 13.80
CA GLY A 254 28.33 0.88 14.81
C GLY A 254 27.96 1.99 15.80
N THR A 255 26.78 2.62 15.70
CA THR A 255 26.38 3.75 16.56
C THR A 255 25.26 3.44 17.56
N SER A 256 24.47 2.38 17.36
CA SER A 256 23.31 2.04 18.19
C SER A 256 23.57 0.81 19.08
N THR A 257 23.40 0.95 20.40
CA THR A 257 23.65 -0.09 21.42
C THR A 257 22.38 -0.68 22.06
N ARG A 258 21.20 -0.44 21.45
CA ARG A 258 19.89 -0.80 22.05
C ARG A 258 19.59 -2.28 22.18
N LEU A 259 20.21 -3.11 21.34
CA LEU A 259 20.02 -4.56 21.30
C LEU A 259 21.38 -5.26 21.44
N PRO A 260 21.44 -6.53 21.88
CA PRO A 260 22.63 -7.36 21.76
C PRO A 260 23.21 -7.28 20.34
N ALA A 261 24.55 -7.22 20.23
CA ALA A 261 25.23 -6.93 18.97
C ALA A 261 24.77 -7.83 17.80
N ILE A 262 24.58 -9.13 18.06
CA ILE A 262 24.08 -10.08 17.07
C ILE A 262 22.66 -9.71 16.61
N GLN A 263 21.73 -9.54 17.54
CA GLN A 263 20.34 -9.19 17.22
C GLN A 263 20.24 -7.86 16.48
N ARG A 264 21.04 -6.87 16.90
CA ARG A 264 21.09 -5.57 16.24
C ARG A 264 21.55 -5.69 14.79
N LEU A 265 22.60 -6.47 14.57
CA LEU A 265 23.16 -6.64 13.23
C LEU A 265 22.18 -7.41 12.32
N VAL A 266 21.52 -8.45 12.84
CA VAL A 266 20.47 -9.17 12.13
C VAL A 266 19.31 -8.24 11.75
N GLU A 267 18.88 -7.38 12.68
CA GLU A 267 17.84 -6.38 12.40
C GLU A 267 18.26 -5.42 11.28
N ILE A 268 19.47 -4.86 11.35
CA ILE A 268 19.99 -3.95 10.31
C ILE A 268 20.03 -4.65 8.95
N LYS A 269 20.58 -5.88 8.88
CA LYS A 269 20.64 -6.67 7.65
C LYS A 269 19.26 -6.97 7.10
N THR A 270 18.29 -7.28 7.95
CA THR A 270 16.89 -7.53 7.56
C THR A 270 16.26 -6.28 6.94
N ILE A 271 16.45 -5.11 7.52
CA ILE A 271 15.90 -3.86 6.94
C ILE A 271 16.64 -3.48 5.66
N ALA A 272 17.97 -3.65 5.63
CA ALA A 272 18.79 -3.34 4.47
C ALA A 272 18.39 -4.19 3.26
N GLU A 273 18.11 -5.47 3.48
CA GLU A 273 17.59 -6.40 2.50
C GLU A 273 16.22 -5.96 1.97
N GLN A 274 15.27 -5.60 2.85
CA GLN A 274 13.95 -5.13 2.41
C GLN A 274 14.03 -3.86 1.54
N LEU A 275 14.90 -2.92 1.92
CA LEU A 275 15.16 -1.71 1.15
C LEU A 275 15.84 -2.02 -0.18
N HIS A 276 16.86 -2.87 -0.16
CA HIS A 276 17.57 -3.31 -1.37
C HIS A 276 16.62 -4.00 -2.34
N PHE A 277 15.75 -4.89 -1.86
CA PHE A 277 14.74 -5.57 -2.66
C PHE A 277 13.78 -4.58 -3.32
N LYS A 278 13.25 -3.61 -2.57
CA LYS A 278 12.34 -2.59 -3.10
C LYS A 278 13.00 -1.71 -4.15
N ILE A 279 14.20 -1.20 -3.89
CA ILE A 279 14.94 -0.37 -4.85
C ILE A 279 15.23 -1.18 -6.12
N SER A 280 15.68 -2.42 -5.98
CA SER A 280 16.01 -3.27 -7.13
C SER A 280 14.79 -3.58 -7.98
N THR A 281 13.67 -3.91 -7.34
CA THR A 281 12.39 -4.17 -8.02
C THR A 281 11.90 -2.93 -8.80
N LEU A 282 11.99 -1.74 -8.19
CA LEU A 282 11.56 -0.49 -8.83
C LEU A 282 12.47 -0.06 -9.98
N LEU A 283 13.79 -0.22 -9.85
CA LEU A 283 14.75 0.05 -10.93
C LEU A 283 14.51 -0.89 -12.12
N LEU A 284 14.30 -2.19 -11.85
CA LEU A 284 13.98 -3.17 -12.89
C LEU A 284 12.63 -2.91 -13.56
N HIS A 285 11.61 -2.52 -12.80
CA HIS A 285 10.33 -2.10 -13.36
C HIS A 285 10.48 -0.91 -14.33
N GLY A 286 11.40 0.01 -14.03
CA GLY A 286 11.74 1.13 -14.91
C GLY A 286 12.71 0.79 -16.05
N GLY A 287 13.11 -0.48 -16.23
CA GLY A 287 14.08 -0.91 -17.25
C GLY A 287 15.53 -0.49 -16.97
N LYS A 288 15.85 -0.01 -15.77
CA LYS A 288 17.16 0.53 -15.39
C LYS A 288 18.12 -0.57 -14.92
N ILE A 289 18.44 -1.52 -15.79
CA ILE A 289 19.22 -2.72 -15.43
C ILE A 289 20.65 -2.36 -15.01
N ALA A 290 21.31 -1.41 -15.70
CA ALA A 290 22.67 -0.99 -15.34
C ALA A 290 22.72 -0.36 -13.93
N GLU A 291 21.75 0.52 -13.61
CA GLU A 291 21.62 1.14 -12.29
C GLU A 291 21.41 0.07 -11.21
N VAL A 292 20.61 -0.97 -11.48
CA VAL A 292 20.35 -2.03 -10.50
C VAL A 292 21.56 -2.91 -10.23
N VAL A 293 22.35 -3.24 -11.26
CA VAL A 293 23.61 -3.99 -11.11
C VAL A 293 24.62 -3.18 -10.30
N MET A 294 24.74 -1.88 -10.59
CA MET A 294 25.57 -0.97 -9.80
C MET A 294 25.08 -0.83 -8.35
N TRP A 295 23.77 -0.83 -8.13
CA TRP A 295 23.17 -0.81 -6.81
C TRP A 295 23.53 -2.08 -6.03
N PHE A 296 23.36 -3.27 -6.64
CA PHE A 296 23.71 -4.55 -6.03
C PHE A 296 25.21 -4.64 -5.68
N ARG A 297 26.11 -4.22 -6.59
CA ARG A 297 27.55 -4.14 -6.31
C ARG A 297 27.84 -3.31 -5.05
N ARG A 298 27.22 -2.13 -4.93
CA ARG A 298 27.36 -1.24 -3.77
C ARG A 298 26.75 -1.84 -2.50
N HIS A 299 25.65 -2.58 -2.61
CA HIS A 299 25.04 -3.31 -1.52
C HIS A 299 25.98 -4.40 -1.00
N ASN A 300 26.40 -5.31 -1.89
CA ASN A 300 27.32 -6.39 -1.60
C ASN A 300 28.59 -5.87 -0.90
N ALA A 301 29.32 -4.95 -1.54
CA ALA A 301 30.58 -4.42 -1.01
C ALA A 301 30.48 -3.84 0.42
N SER A 302 29.31 -3.34 0.81
CA SER A 302 29.11 -2.74 2.13
C SER A 302 28.75 -3.75 3.21
N TYR A 303 28.19 -4.90 2.84
CA TYR A 303 27.77 -5.93 3.79
C TYR A 303 28.69 -7.15 3.81
N THR A 304 29.50 -7.39 2.77
CA THR A 304 30.46 -8.52 2.73
C THR A 304 31.41 -8.53 3.93
N ARG A 305 31.81 -7.35 4.42
CA ARG A 305 32.74 -7.23 5.57
C ARG A 305 32.02 -7.14 6.91
N LEU A 306 30.69 -7.07 6.91
CA LEU A 306 29.87 -6.89 8.12
C LEU A 306 29.46 -8.25 8.69
N VAL A 307 30.45 -9.10 9.00
CA VAL A 307 30.22 -10.49 9.43
C VAL A 307 29.48 -10.54 10.77
N GLY A 308 29.99 -9.80 11.76
CA GLY A 308 29.45 -9.79 13.11
C GLY A 308 30.26 -10.66 14.07
N ALA A 309 29.60 -11.17 15.10
CA ALA A 309 30.25 -11.98 16.14
C ALA A 309 30.60 -13.40 15.62
N PRO A 310 31.73 -14.00 16.06
CA PRO A 310 32.17 -15.33 15.63
C PRO A 310 31.12 -16.42 15.78
N GLU A 311 30.31 -16.35 16.83
CA GLU A 311 29.28 -17.34 17.17
C GLU A 311 28.08 -17.31 16.20
N ALA A 312 27.95 -16.25 15.42
CA ALA A 312 26.85 -16.00 14.49
C ALA A 312 27.31 -15.84 13.03
N VAL A 313 28.53 -16.29 12.70
CA VAL A 313 29.10 -16.18 11.34
C VAL A 313 28.23 -16.90 10.30
N PHE A 314 27.63 -18.04 10.65
CA PHE A 314 26.74 -18.77 9.75
C PHE A 314 25.54 -17.92 9.29
N LEU A 315 24.94 -17.12 10.18
CA LEU A 315 23.83 -16.22 9.83
C LEU A 315 24.26 -15.16 8.81
N HIS A 316 25.54 -14.75 8.83
CA HIS A 316 26.04 -13.80 7.85
C HIS A 316 26.14 -14.40 6.46
N TRP A 317 26.75 -15.59 6.33
CA TRP A 317 26.97 -16.20 5.03
C TRP A 317 25.68 -16.75 4.42
N GLU A 318 24.78 -17.28 5.25
CA GLU A 318 23.40 -17.57 4.86
C GLU A 318 22.72 -16.32 4.27
N TRP A 319 22.78 -15.20 5.00
CA TRP A 319 22.18 -13.94 4.54
C TRP A 319 22.82 -13.43 3.25
N MET A 320 24.15 -13.48 3.12
CA MET A 320 24.87 -13.10 1.90
C MET A 320 24.47 -13.96 0.71
N SER A 321 24.48 -15.28 0.86
CA SER A 321 24.08 -16.23 -0.19
C SER A 321 22.68 -15.91 -0.69
N ARG A 322 21.75 -15.66 0.23
CA ARG A 322 20.39 -15.27 -0.10
C ARG A 322 20.29 -13.94 -0.87
N GLN A 323 21.14 -12.94 -0.59
CA GLN A 323 21.13 -11.69 -1.37
C GLN A 323 21.47 -11.96 -2.84
N PHE A 324 22.45 -12.82 -3.12
CA PHE A 324 22.82 -13.21 -4.49
C PHE A 324 21.72 -14.01 -5.17
N LEU A 325 21.13 -14.98 -4.47
CA LEU A 325 20.02 -15.79 -4.98
C LEU A 325 18.84 -14.91 -5.39
N VAL A 326 18.39 -14.04 -4.49
CA VAL A 326 17.23 -13.16 -4.71
C VAL A 326 17.47 -12.18 -5.85
N PHE A 327 18.69 -11.63 -5.94
CA PHE A 327 19.03 -10.73 -7.02
C PHE A 327 19.04 -11.45 -8.39
N ALA A 328 19.51 -12.69 -8.44
CA ALA A 328 19.45 -13.52 -9.64
C ALA A 328 18.00 -13.72 -10.11
N GLU A 329 17.11 -14.11 -9.20
CA GLU A 329 15.69 -14.34 -9.48
C GLU A 329 14.97 -13.05 -9.94
N LEU A 330 15.32 -11.90 -9.36
CA LEU A 330 14.81 -10.59 -9.79
C LEU A 330 15.25 -10.27 -11.22
N LEU A 331 16.53 -10.46 -11.55
CA LEU A 331 17.03 -10.28 -12.92
C LEU A 331 16.33 -11.22 -13.90
N GLU A 332 16.11 -12.49 -13.53
CA GLU A 332 15.46 -13.48 -14.38
C GLU A 332 13.99 -13.13 -14.66
N THR A 333 13.24 -12.80 -13.62
CA THR A 333 11.82 -12.40 -13.72
C THR A 333 11.63 -11.12 -14.53
N SER A 334 12.51 -10.14 -14.33
CA SER A 334 12.51 -8.90 -15.12
C SER A 334 12.93 -9.13 -16.57
N SER A 335 13.92 -10.00 -16.83
CA SER A 335 14.38 -10.31 -18.19
C SER A 335 13.30 -11.00 -19.02
N ALA A 336 12.52 -11.91 -18.40
CA ALA A 336 11.36 -12.52 -19.05
C ALA A 336 10.28 -11.49 -19.42
N THR A 337 10.15 -10.42 -18.64
CA THR A 337 9.22 -9.31 -18.90
C THR A 337 9.77 -8.34 -19.97
N ILE A 338 11.10 -8.18 -20.04
CA ILE A 338 11.81 -7.23 -20.91
C ILE A 338 12.17 -7.82 -22.29
N GLN A 339 12.06 -9.14 -22.51
CA GLN A 339 12.24 -9.77 -23.84
C GLN A 339 11.28 -9.26 -24.93
N ASN A 340 10.29 -8.42 -24.59
CA ASN A 340 9.46 -7.66 -25.54
C ASN A 340 10.03 -6.29 -25.96
N ILE A 341 11.17 -5.85 -25.42
CA ILE A 341 11.85 -4.61 -25.80
C ILE A 341 13.29 -4.95 -26.15
N SER A 342 13.56 -4.93 -27.45
CA SER A 342 14.84 -5.21 -28.07
C SER A 342 16.02 -4.54 -27.34
N PHE A 343 17.09 -5.32 -27.16
CA PHE A 343 18.37 -4.90 -26.62
C PHE A 343 18.92 -3.66 -27.33
N LEU A 344 18.77 -2.49 -26.71
CA LEU A 344 19.60 -1.32 -27.01
C LEU A 344 20.81 -1.36 -26.07
N VAL A 345 21.74 -2.27 -26.35
CA VAL A 345 23.13 -2.08 -25.92
C VAL A 345 23.73 -1.04 -26.86
N GLY A 346 23.59 0.22 -26.45
CA GLY A 346 24.06 1.37 -27.19
C GLY A 346 24.49 2.49 -26.26
N SER A 347 25.79 2.55 -26.02
CA SER A 347 26.56 3.71 -25.53
C SER A 347 26.75 3.89 -24.02
N ALA A 348 28.02 3.74 -23.63
CA ALA A 348 28.75 4.52 -22.61
C ALA A 348 28.57 4.22 -21.11
N GLU A 349 28.81 2.98 -20.65
CA GLU A 349 29.25 2.75 -19.26
C GLU A 349 30.40 1.72 -19.19
N ARG A 350 31.64 2.22 -19.21
CA ARG A 350 32.90 1.46 -19.30
C ARG A 350 33.29 0.65 -18.04
N SER A 351 32.36 0.23 -17.17
CA SER A 351 32.67 -0.42 -15.88
C SER A 351 31.87 -1.69 -15.51
N LEU A 352 30.87 -2.06 -16.30
CA LEU A 352 30.05 -3.26 -16.09
C LEU A 352 30.43 -4.33 -17.13
N THR A 353 30.62 -5.57 -16.68
CA THR A 353 30.89 -6.69 -17.58
C THR A 353 29.58 -7.32 -18.05
N GLU A 354 29.55 -7.87 -19.26
CA GLU A 354 28.35 -8.51 -19.84
C GLU A 354 27.79 -9.63 -18.93
N TRP A 355 28.67 -10.31 -18.19
CA TRP A 355 28.32 -11.38 -17.26
C TRP A 355 27.48 -10.94 -16.06
N GLU A 356 27.58 -9.68 -15.66
CA GLU A 356 26.85 -9.15 -14.49
C GLU A 356 25.40 -8.80 -14.82
N PHE A 357 25.02 -8.87 -16.09
CA PHE A 357 23.63 -8.79 -16.50
C PHE A 357 22.95 -10.16 -16.50
N ARG A 358 23.71 -11.26 -16.30
CA ARG A 358 23.20 -12.63 -16.39
C ARG A 358 22.87 -13.19 -15.01
N PRO A 359 21.63 -13.69 -14.76
CA PRO A 359 21.25 -14.33 -13.49
C PRO A 359 22.20 -15.47 -13.08
N ALA A 360 22.68 -16.27 -14.04
CA ALA A 360 23.58 -17.40 -13.80
C ALA A 360 24.85 -17.03 -13.01
N ASN A 361 25.40 -15.84 -13.23
CA ASN A 361 26.58 -15.35 -12.49
C ASN A 361 26.30 -15.26 -10.98
N TYR A 362 25.11 -14.79 -10.60
CA TYR A 362 24.71 -14.61 -9.22
C TYR A 362 24.34 -15.95 -8.54
N TYR A 363 23.71 -16.87 -9.27
CA TYR A 363 23.47 -18.24 -8.79
C TYR A 363 24.77 -18.99 -8.50
N GLN A 364 25.80 -18.83 -9.34
CA GLN A 364 27.09 -19.46 -9.10
C GLN A 364 27.75 -18.92 -7.82
N VAL A 365 27.70 -17.61 -7.61
CA VAL A 365 28.29 -16.99 -6.41
C VAL A 365 27.51 -17.36 -5.14
N SER A 366 26.18 -17.45 -5.19
CA SER A 366 25.38 -17.79 -4.00
C SER A 366 25.74 -19.14 -3.39
N VAL A 367 26.05 -20.14 -4.22
CA VAL A 367 26.43 -21.50 -3.78
C VAL A 367 27.92 -21.60 -3.40
N SER A 368 28.74 -20.64 -3.85
CA SER A 368 30.20 -20.64 -3.60
C SER A 368 30.62 -19.90 -2.34
N LEU A 369 29.67 -19.32 -1.59
CA LEU A 369 29.96 -18.58 -0.36
C LEU A 369 30.25 -19.54 0.81
N PRO A 370 31.07 -19.11 1.80
CA PRO A 370 31.55 -19.95 2.91
C PRO A 370 30.49 -20.57 3.81
#